data_AF-A0A7Y5V253-F1
#
_entry.id   AF-A0A7Y5V253-F1
#
_cell.length_a   1.000
_cell.length_b   1.000
_cell.length_c   1.000
_cell.angle_alpha   90.00
_cell.angle_beta   90.00
_cell.angle_gamma   90.00
#
_symmetry.space_group_name_H-M   'P 1'
#
loop_
_entity.id
_entity.type
_entity.pdbx_description
1 polymer ?
#
loop_
_entity_poly.entity_id
_entity_poly.type
_entity_poly.pdbx_seq_one_letter_code
_entity_poly.pdbx_strand_id
1 'polypeptide(L)'
;MNNETVWVFERIKLYQLLQTHPEWSLRQLARELGHDVQWVRRWRMRIKEAAQMTLDVFKSRSRARKTPPKRISLEAKSLIAELRQELSEQFHRRAGPKTICTTSKPVRHERQ
;
A
#
# COMPACT_ATOMS: atom_id res chain seq x y z
N MET A 1 20.53 0.30 -10.23
CA MET A 1 20.58 0.85 -8.86
C MET A 1 19.29 0.47 -8.13
N ASN A 2 19.38 -0.02 -6.89
CA ASN A 2 18.20 -0.27 -6.07
C ASN A 2 17.47 1.06 -5.79
N ASN A 3 16.17 1.12 -6.07
CA ASN A 3 15.35 2.33 -5.91
C ASN A 3 15.49 2.90 -4.48
N GLU A 4 15.51 2.04 -3.47
CA GLU A 4 15.65 2.45 -2.06
C GLU A 4 16.98 3.18 -1.78
N THR A 5 18.08 2.74 -2.39
CA THR A 5 19.40 3.37 -2.20
C THR A 5 19.40 4.82 -2.66
N VAL A 6 18.79 5.10 -3.83
CA VAL A 6 18.65 6.47 -4.35
C VAL A 6 17.86 7.33 -3.37
N TRP A 7 16.72 6.82 -2.89
CA TRP A 7 15.91 7.56 -1.91
C TRP A 7 16.64 7.77 -0.59
N VAL A 8 17.42 6.81 -0.10
CA VAL A 8 18.25 6.98 1.11
C VAL A 8 19.21 8.15 0.91
N PHE A 9 19.91 8.22 -0.23
CA PHE A 9 20.81 9.34 -0.53
C PHE A 9 20.09 10.68 -0.57
N GLU A 10 18.91 10.76 -1.20
CA GLU A 10 18.10 11.99 -1.22
C GLU A 10 17.69 12.46 0.19
N ARG A 11 17.38 11.52 1.08
CA ARG A 11 17.02 11.81 2.48
C ARG A 11 18.23 12.24 3.31
N ILE A 12 19.42 11.71 3.01
CA ILE A 12 20.69 12.15 3.60
C ILE A 12 21.03 13.58 3.12
N LYS A 13 20.85 13.90 1.84
CA LYS A 13 21.02 15.27 1.33
C LYS A 13 20.11 16.26 2.04
N LEU A 14 18.84 15.90 2.25
CA LEU A 14 17.94 16.73 3.05
C LEU A 14 18.47 16.95 4.48
N TYR A 15 18.99 15.91 5.13
CA TYR A 15 19.58 16.05 6.45
C TYR A 15 20.77 17.01 6.44
N GLN A 16 21.67 16.90 5.46
CA GLN A 16 22.81 17.82 5.30
C GLN A 16 22.33 19.27 5.11
N LEU A 17 21.35 19.51 4.24
CA LEU A 17 20.78 20.85 4.03
C LEU A 17 20.14 21.41 5.30
N LEU A 18 19.50 20.57 6.12
CA LEU A 18 18.93 21.00 7.40
C LEU A 18 20.01 21.41 8.42
N GLN A 19 21.23 20.89 8.30
CA GLN A 19 22.36 21.27 9.16
C GLN A 19 23.06 22.53 8.64
N THR A 20 23.27 22.64 7.31
CA THR A 20 23.96 23.80 6.72
C THR A 20 23.08 25.03 6.63
N HIS A 21 21.77 24.87 6.51
CA HIS A 21 20.80 25.96 6.34
C HIS A 21 19.59 25.82 7.29
N PRO A 22 19.79 25.96 8.61
CA PRO A 22 18.72 25.80 9.60
C PRO A 22 17.56 26.80 9.44
N GLU A 23 17.81 27.96 8.85
CA GLU A 23 16.87 29.04 8.60
C GLU A 23 15.98 28.83 7.36
N TRP A 24 16.32 27.87 6.50
CA TRP A 24 15.58 27.68 5.25
C TRP A 24 14.16 27.19 5.47
N SER A 25 13.24 27.78 4.70
CA SER A 25 11.86 27.35 4.62
C SER A 25 11.74 25.99 3.92
N LEU A 26 10.64 25.29 4.17
CA LEU A 26 10.34 24.02 3.50
C LEU A 26 10.30 24.15 1.96
N ARG A 27 9.93 25.32 1.44
CA ARG A 27 9.88 25.58 0.00
C ARG A 27 11.28 25.73 -0.61
N GLN A 28 12.20 26.39 0.11
CA GLN A 28 13.60 26.52 -0.35
C GLN A 28 14.27 25.15 -0.38
N LEU A 29 14.13 24.35 0.67
CA LEU A 29 14.63 22.97 0.72
C LEU A 29 14.06 22.09 -0.40
N ALA A 30 12.76 22.20 -0.66
CA ALA A 30 12.09 21.47 -1.74
C ALA A 30 12.62 21.84 -3.12
N ARG A 31 12.80 23.15 -3.37
CA ARG A 31 13.35 23.66 -4.63
C ARG A 31 14.78 23.19 -4.84
N GLU A 32 15.62 23.26 -3.81
CA GLU A 32 17.03 22.84 -3.89
C GLU A 32 17.17 21.35 -4.18
N LEU A 33 16.33 20.51 -3.57
CA LEU A 33 16.37 19.07 -3.77
C LEU A 33 15.56 18.57 -4.98
N GLY A 34 14.78 19.43 -5.64
CA GLY A 34 13.86 19.03 -6.70
C GLY A 34 12.71 18.12 -6.23
N HIS A 35 12.33 18.20 -4.95
CA HIS A 35 11.23 17.40 -4.36
C HIS A 35 10.01 18.25 -4.04
N ASP A 36 8.88 17.58 -3.77
CA ASP A 36 7.69 18.25 -3.27
C ASP A 36 7.81 18.68 -1.80
N VAL A 37 7.13 19.77 -1.45
CA VAL A 37 7.14 20.36 -0.10
C VAL A 37 6.60 19.36 0.95
N GLN A 38 5.62 18.51 0.61
CA GLN A 38 5.10 17.51 1.54
C GLN A 38 6.12 16.40 1.82
N TRP A 39 6.94 16.05 0.83
CA TRP A 39 8.05 15.10 1.02
C TRP A 39 9.05 15.66 2.03
N VAL A 40 9.48 16.92 1.84
CA VAL A 40 10.41 17.61 2.74
C VAL A 40 9.83 17.72 4.15
N ARG A 41 8.56 18.15 4.26
CA ARG A 41 7.87 18.26 5.55
C ARG A 41 7.89 16.93 6.31
N ARG A 42 7.51 15.84 5.64
CA ARG A 42 7.44 14.50 6.24
C ARG A 42 8.81 14.03 6.72
N TRP A 43 9.85 14.18 5.90
CA TRP A 43 11.18 13.69 6.24
C TRP A 43 11.87 14.57 7.27
N ARG A 44 11.68 15.90 7.24
CA ARG A 44 12.17 16.80 8.30
C ARG A 44 11.61 16.41 9.66
N MET A 45 10.30 16.11 9.77
CA MET A 45 9.73 15.68 11.05
C MET A 45 10.37 14.37 11.53
N ARG A 46 10.50 13.37 10.65
CA ARG A 46 11.13 12.09 11.00
C ARG A 46 12.58 12.21 11.46
N ILE A 47 13.35 13.05 10.77
CA ILE A 47 14.75 13.32 11.13
C ILE A 47 14.82 14.01 12.50
N LYS A 48 13.91 14.96 12.78
CA LYS A 48 13.84 15.63 14.08
C LYS A 48 13.39 14.72 15.22
N GLU A 49 12.47 13.78 14.95
CA GLU A 49 11.95 12.83 15.94
C GLU A 49 12.95 11.69 16.26
N ALA A 50 14.00 11.52 15.46
CA ALA A 50 14.97 10.44 15.67
C ALA A 50 15.84 10.73 16.90
N ALA A 51 15.76 9.85 17.92
CA ALA A 51 16.61 9.93 19.10
C ALA A 51 18.10 9.68 18.79
N GLN A 52 18.39 8.84 17.80
CA GLN A 52 19.73 8.57 17.31
C GLN A 52 19.75 8.62 15.79
N MET A 53 20.73 9.32 15.22
CA MET A 53 20.87 9.45 13.77
C MET A 53 21.59 8.24 13.18
N THR A 54 20.86 7.16 12.94
CA THR A 54 21.35 5.95 12.26
C THR A 54 20.89 5.88 10.81
N LEU A 55 21.52 5.03 10.00
CA LEU A 55 21.14 4.82 8.59
C LEU A 55 19.66 4.40 8.44
N ASP A 56 19.10 3.72 9.43
CA ASP A 56 17.71 3.25 9.42
C ASP A 56 16.69 4.38 9.45
N VAL A 57 17.04 5.55 10.00
CA VAL A 57 16.18 6.75 9.97
C VAL A 57 15.88 7.14 8.53
N PHE A 58 16.85 6.96 7.62
CA PHE A 58 16.73 7.30 6.22
C PHE A 58 16.11 6.18 5.38
N LYS A 59 15.78 5.01 5.94
CA LYS A 59 15.13 3.94 5.17
C LYS A 59 13.62 4.12 5.15
N SER A 60 13.00 3.58 4.10
CA SER A 60 11.55 3.51 3.98
C SER A 60 11.00 2.58 5.06
N ARG A 61 9.91 2.99 5.73
CA ARG A 61 9.18 2.11 6.64
C ARG A 61 8.46 1.04 5.82
N SER A 62 8.28 -0.13 6.42
CA SER A 62 7.52 -1.22 5.82
C SER A 62 6.16 -0.74 5.32
N ARG A 63 5.82 -1.12 4.08
CA ARG A 63 4.50 -0.90 3.46
C ARG A 63 3.56 -2.08 3.71
N ALA A 64 3.96 -3.02 4.57
CA ALA A 64 3.11 -4.13 4.95
C ALA A 64 1.82 -3.60 5.56
N ARG A 65 0.72 -4.25 5.20
CA ARG A 65 -0.60 -3.89 5.71
C ARG A 65 -0.63 -4.09 7.22
N LYS A 66 -0.99 -3.04 7.98
CA LYS A 66 -1.09 -3.12 9.45
C LYS A 66 -2.24 -4.02 9.91
N THR A 67 -3.36 -3.97 9.19
CA THR A 67 -4.55 -4.77 9.49
C THR A 67 -4.55 -6.00 8.59
N PRO A 68 -4.51 -7.23 9.15
CA PRO A 68 -4.58 -8.43 8.31
C PRO A 68 -5.91 -8.45 7.54
N PRO A 69 -5.95 -9.02 6.33
CA PRO A 69 -7.20 -9.26 5.64
C PRO A 69 -8.09 -10.18 6.48
N LYS A 70 -9.42 -10.02 6.37
CA LYS A 70 -10.39 -10.91 7.01
C LYS A 70 -10.07 -12.36 6.58
N ARG A 71 -9.90 -13.26 7.55
CA ARG A 71 -9.67 -14.68 7.27
C ARG A 71 -10.95 -15.26 6.68
N ILE A 72 -10.83 -15.88 5.50
CA ILE A 72 -11.89 -16.65 4.85
C ILE A 72 -11.59 -18.11 5.14
N SER A 73 -12.60 -18.89 5.54
CA SER A 73 -12.44 -20.33 5.81
C SER A 73 -11.94 -21.05 4.56
N LEU A 74 -11.16 -22.11 4.75
CA LEU A 74 -10.66 -22.92 3.63
C LEU A 74 -11.84 -23.57 2.89
N GLU A 75 -12.83 -24.06 3.62
CA GLU A 75 -14.07 -24.61 3.10
C GLU A 75 -14.80 -23.65 2.14
N ALA A 76 -14.94 -22.37 2.51
CA ALA A 76 -15.57 -21.39 1.63
C ALA A 76 -14.76 -21.13 0.35
N LYS A 77 -13.42 -21.26 0.40
CA LYS A 77 -12.58 -21.14 -0.81
C LYS A 77 -12.77 -22.35 -1.71
N SER A 78 -12.82 -23.56 -1.15
CA SER A 78 -13.08 -24.79 -1.88
C SER A 78 -14.44 -24.74 -2.56
N LEU A 79 -15.49 -24.39 -1.81
CA LEU A 79 -16.85 -24.25 -2.35
C LEU A 79 -16.92 -23.23 -3.49
N ILE A 80 -16.28 -22.07 -3.36
CA ILE A 80 -16.24 -21.06 -4.44
C ILE A 80 -15.49 -21.59 -5.68
N ALA A 81 -14.45 -22.41 -5.49
CA ALA A 81 -13.71 -23.00 -6.59
C ALA A 81 -14.53 -24.06 -7.33
N GLU A 82 -15.19 -24.96 -6.59
CA GLU A 82 -16.12 -25.97 -7.11
C GLU A 82 -17.26 -25.33 -7.90
N LEU A 83 -17.99 -24.38 -7.29
CA LEU A 83 -19.06 -23.65 -7.96
C LEU A 83 -18.58 -22.92 -9.22
N ARG A 84 -17.34 -22.40 -9.20
CA ARG A 84 -16.79 -21.75 -10.41
C ARG A 84 -16.55 -22.77 -11.51
N GLN A 85 -16.11 -23.97 -11.20
CA GLN A 85 -15.89 -25.02 -12.19
C GLN A 85 -17.22 -25.46 -12.81
N GLU A 86 -18.16 -25.89 -11.99
CA GLU A 86 -19.49 -26.37 -12.43
C GLU A 86 -20.24 -25.34 -13.27
N LEU A 87 -20.33 -24.10 -12.78
CA LEU A 87 -21.03 -23.02 -13.50
C LEU A 87 -20.29 -22.63 -14.80
N SER A 88 -18.97 -22.78 -14.84
CA SER A 88 -18.24 -22.49 -16.09
C SER A 88 -18.51 -23.54 -17.16
N GLU A 89 -18.63 -24.81 -16.75
CA GLU A 89 -19.03 -25.91 -17.62
C GLU A 89 -20.47 -25.72 -18.11
N GLN A 90 -21.41 -25.44 -17.20
CA GLN A 90 -22.83 -25.26 -17.54
C GLN A 90 -23.09 -24.09 -18.50
N PHE A 91 -22.44 -22.94 -18.30
CA PHE A 91 -22.66 -21.75 -19.12
C PHE A 91 -21.66 -21.61 -20.26
N HIS A 92 -20.76 -22.58 -20.44
CA HIS A 92 -19.66 -22.57 -21.42
C HIS A 92 -18.86 -21.26 -21.45
N ARG A 93 -18.71 -20.62 -20.29
CA ARG A 93 -17.97 -19.36 -20.10
C ARG A 93 -17.48 -19.26 -18.67
N ARG A 94 -16.37 -18.56 -18.42
CA ARG A 94 -15.83 -18.40 -17.06
C ARG A 94 -16.85 -17.77 -16.10
N ALA A 95 -17.22 -18.49 -15.06
CA ALA A 95 -18.18 -18.03 -14.06
C ALA A 95 -17.58 -16.93 -13.15
N GLY A 96 -18.17 -15.74 -13.26
CA GLY A 96 -17.80 -14.57 -12.45
C GLY A 96 -18.51 -14.54 -11.09
N PRO A 97 -18.12 -13.62 -10.19
CA PRO A 97 -18.69 -13.52 -8.84
C PRO A 97 -20.21 -13.36 -8.81
N LYS A 98 -20.78 -12.58 -9.73
CA LYS A 98 -22.24 -12.39 -9.82
C LYS A 98 -22.96 -13.70 -10.09
N THR A 99 -22.50 -14.47 -11.07
CA THR A 99 -23.07 -15.78 -11.42
C THR A 99 -22.97 -16.75 -10.26
N ILE A 100 -21.82 -16.82 -9.58
CA ILE A 100 -21.67 -17.68 -8.39
C ILE A 100 -22.67 -17.26 -7.29
N CYS A 101 -22.83 -15.97 -7.02
CA CYS A 101 -23.73 -15.47 -5.98
C CYS A 101 -25.23 -15.54 -6.33
N THR A 102 -25.61 -15.46 -7.61
CA THR A 102 -27.02 -15.57 -8.01
C THR A 102 -27.50 -17.01 -7.96
N THR A 103 -26.63 -17.96 -8.32
CA THR A 103 -26.99 -19.39 -8.39
C THR A 103 -26.95 -20.05 -7.02
N SER A 104 -26.18 -19.53 -6.06
CA SER A 104 -26.13 -20.02 -4.68
C SER A 104 -27.19 -19.45 -3.74
N LYS A 105 -27.95 -18.43 -4.17
CA LYS A 105 -29.09 -17.93 -3.38
C LYS A 105 -30.29 -18.83 -3.64
N PRO A 106 -31.02 -19.31 -2.60
CA PRO A 106 -32.30 -19.97 -2.84
C PRO A 106 -33.20 -18.99 -3.58
N VAL A 107 -33.72 -19.44 -4.72
CA VAL A 107 -34.74 -18.73 -5.49
C VAL A 107 -35.86 -18.37 -4.51
N ARG A 108 -36.07 -17.08 -4.25
CA ARG A 108 -37.28 -16.63 -3.56
C ARG A 108 -38.42 -16.95 -4.52
N HIS A 109 -39.14 -18.04 -4.26
CA HIS A 109 -40.43 -18.26 -4.91
C HIS A 109 -41.32 -17.06 -4.56
N GLU A 110 -41.57 -16.20 -5.55
CA GLU A 110 -42.61 -15.19 -5.47
C GLU A 110 -43.94 -15.91 -5.29
N ARG A 111 -44.68 -15.52 -4.24
CA ARG A 111 -46.06 -15.92 -4.04
C ARG A 111 -46.92 -15.13 -5.03
N GLN A 112 -47.64 -15.81 -5.91
CA GLN A 112 -49.10 -15.83 -6.07
C GLN A 112 -49.48 -16.47 -7.40
#